data_AF-A0A816E540-F1
#
_entry.id   AF-A0A816E540-F1
#
_cell.length_a   1.000
_cell.length_b   1.000
_cell.length_c   1.000
_cell.angle_alpha   90.00
_cell.angle_beta   90.00
_cell.angle_gamma   90.00
#
_symmetry.space_group_name_H-M   'P 1'
#
loop_
_entity.id
_entity.type
_entity.pdbx_description
1 polymer ?
#
loop_
_entity_poly.entity_id
_entity_poly.type
_entity_poly.pdbx_seq_one_letter_code
_entity_poly.pdbx_strand_id
1 'polypeptide(L)'
;MSKQFSNGIEKMVVQQYLVLRDVKQVISSSISHLILKISPYFYNNGISVDLLCLCGTVSIQHKGNRYNIPVEIWLQKDYPLVAPVVYVKPTFDMYIASASGNVNQDGLVVLSYLESWHHTNNLYNLLRVMSESFSKSPPVYAKFSPHYKSLSNSNASSSGPTYSSMPNNVNEQKQTHRFSDIAAEPRRMLLPIQGFEKMPLVSLEKAIRPVVSFVPDVEQMVWIAKENCHRPKDGLTTDESASIMLYTMQWEPYEKSFYVKLNTTLRASVREQLKPWFLYLRLIINVLQKLPSTHHVVYRGIKSDLTAQYSQGSTIVWWGFSSCTRSIETLKNECFLGKKGKRTLFHIECASGKNIQSHSFYAEEDEVLLPPARQFEVIGCLNQGNGLQIIQLRETQPKFPLIKLNSS
;
A
#
# COMPACT_ATOMS: atom_id res chain seq x y z
N MET A 1 -21.79 1.64 -46.85
CA MET A 1 -20.96 1.29 -45.68
C MET A 1 -20.16 2.46 -45.09
N SER A 2 -20.30 3.72 -45.56
CA SER A 2 -19.36 4.81 -45.23
C SER A 2 -19.85 5.88 -44.23
N LYS A 3 -21.17 6.06 -44.01
CA LYS A 3 -21.69 7.07 -43.04
C LYS A 3 -21.94 6.51 -41.64
N GLN A 4 -22.52 5.31 -41.52
CA GLN A 4 -22.78 4.68 -40.21
C GLN A 4 -21.48 4.30 -39.48
N PHE A 5 -20.48 3.81 -40.21
CA PHE A 5 -19.17 3.48 -39.65
C PHE A 5 -18.42 4.73 -39.18
N SER A 6 -18.42 5.79 -39.99
CA SER A 6 -17.82 7.09 -39.63
C SER A 6 -18.53 7.73 -38.43
N ASN A 7 -19.86 7.72 -38.40
CA ASN A 7 -20.64 8.19 -37.24
C ASN A 7 -20.38 7.34 -35.98
N GLY A 8 -20.10 6.04 -36.15
CA GLY A 8 -19.73 5.14 -35.05
C GLY A 8 -18.36 5.48 -34.46
N ILE A 9 -17.36 5.70 -35.33
CA ILE A 9 -16.02 6.11 -34.90
C ILE A 9 -16.07 7.49 -34.24
N GLU A 10 -16.78 8.46 -34.82
CA GLU A 10 -16.93 9.80 -34.25
C GLU A 10 -17.59 9.74 -32.86
N LYS A 11 -18.65 8.94 -32.70
CA LYS A 11 -19.27 8.70 -31.39
C LYS A 11 -18.30 8.08 -30.39
N MET A 12 -17.52 7.07 -30.80
CA MET A 12 -16.52 6.43 -29.93
C MET A 12 -15.42 7.40 -29.49
N VAL A 13 -14.92 8.23 -30.40
CA VAL A 13 -13.89 9.23 -30.11
C VAL A 13 -14.42 10.32 -29.17
N VAL A 14 -15.63 10.83 -29.42
CA VAL A 14 -16.29 11.81 -28.55
C VAL A 14 -16.54 11.22 -27.17
N GLN A 15 -17.00 9.97 -27.08
CA GLN A 15 -17.22 9.28 -25.81
C GLN A 15 -15.91 9.15 -25.01
N GLN A 16 -14.81 8.70 -25.65
CA GLN A 16 -13.51 8.62 -25.00
C GLN A 16 -13.01 9.99 -24.54
N TYR A 17 -13.19 11.04 -25.35
CA TYR A 17 -12.83 12.40 -24.97
C TYR A 17 -13.61 12.89 -23.75
N LEU A 18 -14.93 12.67 -23.70
CA LEU A 18 -15.78 13.06 -22.57
C LEU A 18 -15.41 12.30 -21.29
N VAL A 19 -15.15 10.98 -21.38
CA VAL A 19 -14.65 10.18 -20.25
C VAL A 19 -13.35 10.78 -19.72
N LEU A 20 -12.37 11.02 -20.59
CA LEU A 20 -11.06 11.56 -20.19
C LEU A 20 -11.18 12.95 -19.59
N ARG A 21 -12.00 13.83 -20.18
CA ARG A 21 -12.27 15.18 -19.67
C ARG A 21 -12.84 15.12 -18.25
N ASP A 22 -13.90 14.35 -18.05
CA ASP A 22 -14.62 14.28 -16.77
C ASP A 22 -13.73 13.67 -15.67
N VAL A 23 -13.00 12.60 -16.00
CA VAL A 23 -12.05 11.96 -15.09
C VAL A 23 -10.93 12.92 -14.69
N LYS A 24 -10.30 13.62 -15.65
CA LYS A 24 -9.27 14.62 -15.36
C LYS A 24 -9.78 15.75 -14.49
N GLN A 25 -10.99 16.25 -14.77
CA GLN A 25 -11.61 17.32 -14.00
C GLN A 25 -11.88 16.90 -12.56
N VAL A 26 -12.35 15.67 -12.33
CA VAL A 26 -12.57 15.13 -10.98
C VAL A 26 -11.26 14.97 -10.21
N ILE A 27 -10.26 14.32 -10.80
CA ILE A 27 -8.97 14.04 -10.16
C ILE A 27 -8.25 15.35 -9.82
N SER A 28 -8.38 16.37 -10.66
CA SER A 28 -7.74 17.68 -10.45
C SER A 28 -8.52 18.59 -9.48
N SER A 29 -9.73 18.19 -9.04
CA SER A 29 -10.56 19.03 -8.18
C SER A 29 -10.20 18.85 -6.70
N SER A 30 -10.29 19.94 -5.93
CA SER A 30 -10.13 19.91 -4.46
C SER A 30 -11.38 19.43 -3.70
N ILE A 31 -12.47 19.14 -4.41
CA ILE A 31 -13.78 18.74 -3.84
C ILE A 31 -13.74 17.25 -3.40
N SER A 32 -12.80 16.48 -3.93
CA SER A 32 -12.69 15.05 -3.67
C SER A 32 -11.25 14.58 -3.65
N HIS A 33 -10.98 13.50 -2.91
CA HIS A 33 -9.72 12.76 -2.94
C HIS A 33 -9.94 11.43 -3.66
N LEU A 34 -10.39 11.51 -4.91
CA LEU A 34 -10.68 10.34 -5.75
C LEU A 34 -9.46 9.97 -6.60
N ILE A 35 -9.18 8.68 -6.67
CA ILE A 35 -8.14 8.11 -7.52
C ILE A 35 -8.77 7.22 -8.59
N LEU A 36 -8.24 7.27 -9.81
CA LEU A 36 -8.65 6.43 -10.92
C LEU A 36 -8.01 5.05 -10.82
N LYS A 37 -8.81 4.00 -10.98
CA LYS A 37 -8.40 2.60 -11.05
C LYS A 37 -9.10 1.90 -12.20
N ILE A 38 -8.51 0.80 -12.68
CA ILE A 38 -9.23 -0.19 -13.49
C ILE A 38 -9.45 -1.39 -12.57
N SER A 39 -10.71 -1.79 -12.40
CA SER A 39 -11.10 -2.84 -11.46
C SER A 39 -12.21 -3.72 -12.06
N PRO A 40 -12.25 -5.02 -11.71
CA PRO A 40 -13.34 -5.90 -12.12
C PRO A 40 -14.65 -5.48 -11.44
N TYR A 41 -15.66 -5.13 -12.25
CA TYR A 41 -17.01 -4.85 -11.82
C TYR A 41 -17.91 -6.06 -12.06
N PHE A 42 -18.61 -6.51 -11.03
CA PHE A 42 -19.49 -7.69 -11.09
C PHE A 42 -20.94 -7.24 -11.27
N TYR A 43 -21.50 -7.54 -12.45
CA TYR A 43 -22.92 -7.33 -12.71
C TYR A 43 -23.75 -8.41 -12.03
N ASN A 44 -25.01 -8.09 -11.72
CA ASN A 44 -25.95 -9.03 -11.06
C ASN A 44 -26.23 -10.30 -11.88
N ASN A 45 -25.93 -10.29 -13.19
CA ASN A 45 -26.03 -11.45 -14.07
C ASN A 45 -24.81 -12.39 -13.98
N GLY A 46 -23.87 -12.13 -13.06
CA GLY A 46 -22.66 -12.94 -12.86
C GLY A 46 -21.51 -12.62 -13.81
N ILE A 47 -21.68 -11.66 -14.73
CA ILE A 47 -20.61 -11.23 -15.64
C ILE A 47 -19.70 -10.25 -14.91
N SER A 48 -18.39 -10.44 -15.06
CA SER A 48 -17.37 -9.49 -14.61
C SER A 48 -16.75 -8.76 -15.79
N VAL A 49 -16.59 -7.44 -15.69
CA VAL A 49 -15.94 -6.60 -16.71
C VAL A 49 -15.00 -5.62 -16.02
N ASP A 50 -13.80 -5.42 -16.56
CA ASP A 50 -12.90 -4.37 -16.09
C ASP A 50 -13.45 -2.99 -16.47
N LEU A 51 -13.76 -2.18 -15.45
CA LEU A 51 -14.26 -0.81 -15.61
C LEU A 51 -13.33 0.19 -14.94
N LEU A 52 -13.44 1.45 -15.36
CA LEU A 52 -12.83 2.57 -14.64
C LEU A 52 -13.61 2.82 -13.35
N CYS A 53 -12.93 2.74 -12.19
CA CYS A 53 -13.43 3.22 -10.90
C CYS A 53 -12.72 4.51 -10.51
N LEU A 54 -13.48 5.52 -10.09
CA LEU A 54 -12.98 6.59 -9.24
C LEU A 54 -13.30 6.23 -7.79
N CYS A 55 -12.27 5.87 -7.04
CA CYS A 55 -12.38 5.31 -5.70
C CYS A 55 -11.70 6.30 -4.72
N GLY A 56 -12.29 6.63 -3.57
CA GLY A 56 -11.72 7.62 -2.64
C GLY A 56 -12.76 8.30 -1.76
N THR A 57 -12.64 9.61 -1.50
CA THR A 57 -13.62 10.34 -0.66
C THR A 57 -14.14 11.63 -1.28
N VAL A 58 -15.40 11.98 -0.98
CA VAL A 58 -16.01 13.29 -1.26
C VAL A 58 -16.07 14.11 0.02
N SER A 59 -15.53 15.34 0.02
CA SER A 59 -15.62 16.24 1.17
C SER A 59 -17.03 16.82 1.30
N ILE A 60 -17.54 16.90 2.53
CA ILE A 60 -18.84 17.49 2.87
C ILE A 60 -18.69 18.44 4.07
N GLN A 61 -19.66 19.33 4.27
CA GLN A 61 -19.77 20.16 5.48
C GLN A 61 -21.08 19.86 6.19
N HIS A 62 -21.02 19.27 7.38
CA HIS A 62 -22.21 18.97 8.18
C HIS A 62 -22.09 19.57 9.57
N LYS A 63 -23.07 20.38 9.97
CA LYS A 63 -23.11 21.05 11.29
C LYS A 63 -21.79 21.76 11.65
N GLY A 64 -21.25 22.53 10.71
CA GLY A 64 -20.01 23.31 10.89
C GLY A 64 -18.71 22.51 10.82
N ASN A 65 -18.76 21.18 10.71
CA ASN A 65 -17.59 20.32 10.61
C ASN A 65 -17.43 19.76 9.19
N ARG A 66 -16.17 19.58 8.76
CA ARG A 66 -15.84 18.97 7.48
C ARG A 66 -15.66 17.46 7.66
N TYR A 67 -16.34 16.67 6.83
CA TYR A 67 -16.22 15.21 6.80
C TYR A 67 -15.82 14.74 5.40
N ASN A 68 -15.25 13.55 5.31
CA ASN A 68 -14.89 12.92 4.04
C ASN A 68 -15.67 11.60 3.91
N ILE A 69 -16.59 11.55 2.95
CA ILE A 69 -17.46 10.40 2.72
C ILE A 69 -16.77 9.46 1.73
N PRO A 70 -16.45 8.21 2.11
CA PRO A 70 -15.80 7.29 1.19
C PRO A 70 -16.78 6.79 0.13
N VAL A 71 -16.37 6.84 -1.14
CA VAL A 71 -17.19 6.46 -2.29
C VAL A 71 -16.39 5.72 -3.36
N GLU A 72 -17.12 4.96 -4.18
CA GLU A 72 -16.65 4.39 -5.44
C GLU A 72 -17.62 4.79 -6.56
N ILE A 73 -17.09 5.35 -7.64
CA ILE A 73 -17.85 5.78 -8.83
C ILE A 73 -17.37 4.94 -10.01
N TRP A 74 -18.24 4.05 -10.49
CA TRP A 74 -17.96 3.10 -11.55
C TRP A 74 -18.49 3.62 -12.88
N LEU A 75 -17.58 3.91 -13.82
CA LEU A 75 -17.95 4.35 -15.16
C LEU A 75 -18.38 3.15 -15.98
N GLN A 76 -19.67 3.11 -16.32
CA GLN A 76 -20.23 2.05 -17.16
C GLN A 76 -19.63 2.10 -18.57
N LYS A 77 -19.65 0.98 -19.29
CA LYS A 77 -19.10 0.87 -20.65
C LYS A 77 -19.63 1.96 -21.60
N ASP A 78 -20.89 2.33 -21.42
CA ASP A 78 -21.57 3.34 -22.23
C ASP A 78 -21.57 4.75 -21.61
N TYR A 79 -20.78 5.01 -20.56
CA TYR A 79 -20.61 6.37 -20.01
C TYR A 79 -20.04 7.34 -21.08
N PRO A 80 -20.54 8.59 -21.21
CA PRO A 80 -21.56 9.24 -20.38
C PRO A 80 -23.01 9.06 -20.88
N LEU A 81 -23.29 8.21 -21.86
CA LEU A 81 -24.68 7.94 -22.31
C LEU A 81 -25.50 7.29 -21.18
N VAL A 82 -24.86 6.47 -20.36
CA VAL A 82 -25.42 5.90 -19.13
C VAL A 82 -24.73 6.50 -17.92
N ALA A 83 -25.49 6.71 -16.84
CA ALA A 83 -24.99 7.20 -15.56
C ALA A 83 -23.87 6.31 -15.00
N PRO A 84 -22.93 6.88 -14.24
CA PRO A 84 -22.02 6.07 -13.45
C PRO A 84 -22.79 5.40 -12.30
N VAL A 85 -22.31 4.26 -11.83
CA VAL A 85 -22.85 3.61 -10.62
C VAL A 85 -22.03 4.04 -9.42
N VAL A 86 -22.67 4.57 -8.39
CA VAL A 86 -21.98 5.17 -7.24
C VAL A 86 -22.34 4.45 -5.95
N TYR A 87 -21.32 4.04 -5.19
CA TYR A 87 -21.49 3.46 -3.87
C TYR A 87 -20.81 4.33 -2.82
N VAL A 88 -21.47 4.53 -1.68
CA VAL A 88 -20.81 4.87 -0.42
C VAL A 88 -20.20 3.59 0.15
N LYS A 89 -18.93 3.66 0.55
CA LYS A 89 -18.19 2.54 1.15
C LYS A 89 -17.84 2.88 2.60
N PRO A 90 -18.71 2.59 3.57
CA PRO A 90 -18.42 2.85 4.98
C PRO A 90 -17.08 2.22 5.39
N THR A 91 -16.28 2.94 6.18
CA THR A 91 -15.16 2.31 6.89
C THR A 91 -15.71 1.36 7.96
N PHE A 92 -14.84 0.52 8.55
CA PHE A 92 -15.26 -0.38 9.63
C PHE A 92 -15.94 0.38 10.80
N ASP A 93 -15.44 1.59 11.02
CA ASP A 93 -16.01 2.76 11.68
C ASP A 93 -17.49 3.04 11.69
N MET A 94 -18.06 2.80 10.53
CA MET A 94 -19.19 3.57 10.05
C MET A 94 -20.34 2.61 9.75
N TYR A 95 -21.54 3.13 9.87
CA TYR A 95 -22.73 2.47 9.37
C TYR A 95 -23.45 3.42 8.41
N ILE A 96 -24.12 2.84 7.42
CA ILE A 96 -24.95 3.61 6.49
C ILE A 96 -26.18 4.08 7.26
N ALA A 97 -26.45 5.37 7.16
CA ALA A 97 -27.61 5.98 7.75
C ALA A 97 -28.87 5.56 6.99
N SER A 98 -29.70 4.72 7.61
CA SER A 98 -30.98 4.26 7.05
C SER A 98 -31.95 5.41 6.73
N ALA A 99 -31.77 6.57 7.35
CA ALA A 99 -32.63 7.74 7.19
C ALA A 99 -32.16 8.74 6.11
N SER A 100 -31.03 8.51 5.42
CA SER A 100 -30.41 9.57 4.61
C SER A 100 -31.14 9.91 3.30
N GLY A 101 -32.01 9.03 2.80
CA GLY A 101 -32.79 9.20 1.56
C GLY A 101 -31.96 9.16 0.26
N ASN A 102 -30.68 9.52 0.33
CA ASN A 102 -29.75 9.62 -0.80
C ASN A 102 -28.93 8.33 -1.03
N VAL A 103 -28.99 7.37 -0.11
CA VAL A 103 -28.20 6.12 -0.15
C VAL A 103 -29.04 4.97 0.39
N ASN A 104 -29.05 3.83 -0.31
CA ASN A 104 -29.77 2.63 0.13
C ASN A 104 -28.95 1.78 1.12
N GLN A 105 -29.51 0.66 1.59
CA GLN A 105 -28.85 -0.21 2.59
C GLN A 105 -27.55 -0.86 2.10
N ASP A 106 -27.40 -1.08 0.79
CA ASP A 106 -26.19 -1.62 0.16
C ASP A 106 -25.13 -0.55 -0.12
N GLY A 107 -25.41 0.71 0.23
CA GLY A 107 -24.54 1.85 -0.02
C GLY A 107 -24.69 2.46 -1.41
N LEU A 108 -25.62 1.98 -2.25
CA LEU A 108 -25.87 2.57 -3.57
C LEU A 108 -26.45 3.98 -3.41
N VAL A 109 -25.82 4.95 -4.06
CA VAL A 109 -26.25 6.34 -4.06
C VAL A 109 -27.44 6.50 -5.02
N VAL A 110 -28.54 7.02 -4.49
CA VAL A 110 -29.82 7.24 -5.17
C VAL A 110 -30.15 8.73 -5.15
N LEU A 111 -29.43 9.50 -5.97
CA LEU A 111 -29.64 10.94 -6.14
C LEU A 111 -30.43 11.21 -7.41
N SER A 112 -31.33 12.19 -7.40
CA SER A 112 -32.10 12.57 -8.60
C SER A 112 -31.22 12.94 -9.80
N TYR A 113 -30.00 13.45 -9.55
CA TYR A 113 -29.01 13.72 -10.59
C TYR A 113 -28.55 12.44 -11.34
N LEU A 114 -28.49 11.30 -10.66
CA LEU A 114 -28.17 10.00 -11.27
C LEU A 114 -29.40 9.37 -11.95
N GLU A 115 -30.58 9.54 -11.35
CA GLU A 115 -31.85 9.02 -11.92
C GLU A 115 -32.25 9.73 -13.21
N SER A 116 -32.01 11.04 -13.27
CA SER A 116 -32.33 11.90 -14.42
C SER A 116 -31.10 12.16 -15.30
N TRP A 117 -30.14 11.24 -15.29
CA TRP A 117 -28.87 11.39 -16.00
C TRP A 117 -29.08 11.52 -17.51
N HIS A 118 -28.36 12.48 -18.08
CA HIS A 118 -28.31 12.79 -19.49
C HIS A 118 -26.85 12.86 -19.96
N HIS A 119 -26.60 12.61 -21.25
CA HIS A 119 -25.23 12.55 -21.79
C HIS A 119 -24.43 13.87 -21.69
N THR A 120 -25.08 14.98 -21.35
CA THR A 120 -24.46 16.29 -21.11
C THR A 120 -24.09 16.51 -19.64
N ASN A 121 -24.53 15.62 -18.73
CA ASN A 121 -24.07 15.59 -17.34
C ASN A 121 -22.62 15.11 -17.25
N ASN A 122 -21.98 15.42 -16.14
CA ASN A 122 -20.57 15.10 -15.93
C ASN A 122 -20.27 14.78 -14.46
N LEU A 123 -19.15 14.11 -14.23
CA LEU A 123 -18.75 13.66 -12.90
C LEU A 123 -18.49 14.82 -11.93
N TYR A 124 -17.95 15.95 -12.41
CA TYR A 124 -17.66 17.10 -11.54
C TYR A 124 -18.93 17.67 -10.91
N ASN A 125 -19.99 17.84 -11.70
CA ASN A 125 -21.29 18.27 -11.20
C ASN A 125 -21.93 17.21 -10.30
N LEU A 126 -21.78 15.93 -10.62
CA LEU A 126 -22.18 14.83 -9.72
C LEU A 126 -21.52 14.95 -8.34
N LEU A 127 -20.20 15.23 -8.27
CA LEU A 127 -19.51 15.42 -6.99
C LEU A 127 -20.03 16.62 -6.19
N ARG A 128 -20.37 17.73 -6.88
CA ARG A 128 -20.98 18.90 -6.23
C ARG A 128 -22.34 18.57 -5.64
N VAL A 129 -23.19 17.87 -6.40
CA VAL A 129 -24.51 17.43 -5.93
C VAL A 129 -24.37 16.46 -4.77
N MET A 130 -23.46 15.48 -4.85
CA MET A 130 -23.18 14.57 -3.73
C MET A 130 -22.73 15.33 -2.49
N SER A 131 -21.77 16.26 -2.64
CA SER A 131 -21.29 17.08 -1.53
C SER A 131 -22.42 17.88 -0.87
N GLU A 132 -23.28 18.53 -1.66
CA GLU A 132 -24.40 19.31 -1.14
C GLU A 132 -25.45 18.43 -0.45
N SER A 133 -25.88 17.35 -1.09
CA SER A 133 -26.89 16.44 -0.55
C SER A 133 -26.40 15.74 0.72
N PHE A 134 -25.16 15.27 0.75
CA PHE A 134 -24.56 14.62 1.92
C PHE A 134 -24.24 15.62 3.04
N SER A 135 -23.99 16.89 2.73
CA SER A 135 -23.87 17.96 3.74
C SER A 135 -25.19 18.18 4.49
N LYS A 136 -26.34 18.11 3.77
CA LYS A 136 -27.68 18.19 4.37
C LYS A 136 -28.03 16.91 5.15
N SER A 137 -27.75 15.76 4.56
CA SER A 137 -28.09 14.44 5.10
C SER A 137 -26.92 13.46 4.94
N PRO A 138 -26.01 13.36 5.94
CA PRO A 138 -24.84 12.49 5.85
C PRO A 138 -25.23 11.02 5.67
N PRO A 139 -24.61 10.32 4.69
CA PRO A 139 -24.99 8.94 4.39
C PRO A 139 -24.36 7.93 5.35
N VAL A 140 -23.38 8.34 6.16
CA VAL A 140 -22.69 7.49 7.14
C VAL A 140 -22.52 8.19 8.47
N TYR A 141 -22.55 7.42 9.55
CA TYR A 141 -22.24 7.86 10.90
C TYR A 141 -21.25 6.90 11.57
N ALA A 142 -20.44 7.43 12.49
CA ALA A 142 -19.55 6.62 13.30
C ALA A 142 -20.36 5.73 14.27
N LYS A 143 -19.92 4.48 14.42
CA LYS A 143 -20.40 3.55 15.45
C LYS A 143 -19.85 4.04 16.79
N PHE A 144 -20.74 4.32 17.76
CA PHE A 144 -20.36 4.80 19.09
C PHE A 144 -19.26 3.93 19.73
N SER A 145 -18.24 4.58 20.29
CA SER A 145 -17.29 4.00 21.25
C SER A 145 -17.73 4.42 22.66
N PRO A 146 -18.05 3.49 23.59
CA PRO A 146 -18.49 3.84 24.94
C PRO A 146 -17.28 4.06 25.84
N HIS A 147 -16.59 5.18 25.67
CA HIS A 147 -15.77 5.78 26.74
C HIS A 147 -15.30 7.16 26.31
N TYR A 148 -16.07 8.19 26.68
CA TYR A 148 -15.58 9.39 27.34
C TYR A 148 -16.82 10.05 27.97
N LYS A 149 -17.00 9.85 29.28
CA LYS A 149 -17.91 10.70 30.04
C LYS A 149 -17.33 12.11 30.00
N SER A 150 -18.14 13.03 29.51
CA SER A 150 -17.99 14.46 29.64
C SER A 150 -17.64 14.86 31.08
N LEU A 151 -16.58 15.62 31.26
CA LEU A 151 -16.57 16.65 32.30
C LEU A 151 -16.68 18.00 31.60
N SER A 152 -17.88 18.56 31.70
CA SER A 152 -18.11 19.99 31.68
C SER A 152 -17.43 20.63 32.90
N ASN A 153 -16.65 21.68 32.69
CA ASN A 153 -16.83 22.90 33.46
C ASN A 153 -16.21 24.12 32.76
N SER A 154 -17.02 25.17 32.74
CA SER A 154 -16.82 26.52 32.24
C SER A 154 -15.89 27.35 33.14
N ASN A 155 -15.05 28.20 32.53
CA ASN A 155 -14.96 29.64 32.84
C ASN A 155 -13.99 30.38 31.90
N ALA A 156 -14.12 31.71 31.87
CA ALA A 156 -13.99 32.59 30.72
C ALA A 156 -12.65 33.37 30.59
N SER A 157 -12.58 34.10 29.47
CA SER A 157 -11.91 35.39 29.18
C SER A 157 -10.43 35.50 28.76
N SER A 158 -10.27 35.95 27.49
CA SER A 158 -9.36 36.97 26.92
C SER A 158 -7.82 36.84 27.00
N SER A 159 -7.16 36.74 25.83
CA SER A 159 -6.35 37.80 25.17
C SER A 159 -5.28 37.26 24.21
N GLY A 160 -5.16 37.88 23.03
CA GLY A 160 -3.90 38.09 22.28
C GLY A 160 -3.26 36.92 21.51
N PRO A 161 -2.73 37.14 20.28
CA PRO A 161 -2.28 36.09 19.39
C PRO A 161 -0.86 35.61 19.73
N THR A 162 -0.63 34.31 19.70
CA THR A 162 0.74 33.76 19.77
C THR A 162 0.87 32.65 18.75
N TYR A 163 1.70 32.92 17.73
CA TYR A 163 2.22 31.91 16.82
C TYR A 163 2.89 30.81 17.63
N SER A 164 2.24 29.66 17.69
CA SER A 164 2.81 28.42 18.22
C SER A 164 2.50 27.31 17.22
N SER A 165 3.57 26.94 16.52
CA SER A 165 3.73 25.70 15.77
C SER A 165 3.25 24.49 16.57
N MET A 166 2.28 23.76 16.03
CA MET A 166 1.84 22.42 16.46
C MET A 166 1.26 21.69 15.24
N PRO A 167 1.20 20.35 15.27
CA PRO A 167 1.83 19.51 14.25
C PRO A 167 0.89 19.18 13.09
N ASN A 168 1.48 19.10 11.89
CA ASN A 168 0.87 18.51 10.71
C ASN A 168 0.55 17.03 10.99
N ASN A 169 -0.69 16.74 11.38
CA ASN A 169 -1.22 15.39 11.36
C ASN A 169 -1.83 15.14 9.98
N VAL A 170 -0.95 14.97 9.00
CA VAL A 170 -1.28 14.38 7.70
C VAL A 170 -1.57 12.92 7.99
N ASN A 171 -2.86 12.55 8.04
CA ASN A 171 -3.27 11.18 8.23
C ASN A 171 -3.01 10.42 6.90
N GLU A 172 -1.76 10.01 6.71
CA GLU A 172 -1.30 9.11 5.66
C GLU A 172 -2.04 7.77 5.80
N GLN A 173 -2.87 7.43 4.82
CA GLN A 173 -3.28 6.04 4.61
C GLN A 173 -2.09 5.26 4.03
N LYS A 174 -1.11 4.98 4.90
CA LYS A 174 0.06 4.13 4.67
C LYS A 174 -0.36 2.68 4.60
N GLN A 175 -0.80 2.19 3.43
CA GLN A 175 -1.02 0.76 3.23
C GLN A 175 0.33 0.08 2.95
N THR A 176 0.96 -0.48 3.99
CA THR A 176 2.34 -1.01 3.94
C THR A 176 2.37 -2.45 3.38
N HIS A 177 2.23 -2.59 2.06
CA HIS A 177 2.20 -3.90 1.37
C HIS A 177 3.52 -4.69 1.47
N ARG A 178 4.61 -4.02 1.85
CA ARG A 178 5.97 -4.58 2.07
C ARG A 178 6.02 -5.70 3.11
N PHE A 179 5.03 -5.74 4.01
CA PHE A 179 4.93 -6.75 5.05
C PHE A 179 4.14 -8.01 4.63
N SER A 180 3.40 -7.97 3.52
CA SER A 180 2.46 -9.05 3.14
C SER A 180 2.98 -10.05 2.09
N ASP A 181 4.13 -9.81 1.48
CA ASP A 181 4.62 -10.56 0.31
C ASP A 181 5.19 -11.98 0.59
N ILE A 182 5.20 -12.41 1.86
CA ILE A 182 5.74 -13.72 2.27
C ILE A 182 4.91 -14.91 1.81
N ALA A 183 3.61 -14.68 1.53
CA ALA A 183 2.72 -15.74 1.07
C ALA A 183 3.17 -16.33 -0.29
N ALA A 184 4.05 -15.61 -1.00
CA ALA A 184 4.62 -16.00 -2.29
C ALA A 184 5.96 -16.76 -2.16
N GLU A 185 6.45 -17.05 -0.96
CA GLU A 185 7.70 -17.81 -0.79
C GLU A 185 7.55 -19.24 -1.37
N PRO A 186 8.54 -19.71 -2.14
CA PRO A 186 8.47 -21.01 -2.78
C PRO A 186 8.52 -22.14 -1.75
N ARG A 187 7.66 -23.15 -1.93
CA ARG A 187 7.58 -24.33 -1.06
C ARG A 187 8.70 -25.37 -1.30
N ARG A 188 9.79 -24.96 -1.95
CA ARG A 188 10.93 -25.82 -2.26
C ARG A 188 12.22 -25.05 -2.10
N MET A 189 13.30 -25.79 -1.83
CA MET A 189 14.64 -25.24 -1.87
C MET A 189 14.97 -24.80 -3.30
N LEU A 190 15.42 -23.55 -3.46
CA LEU A 190 15.95 -23.04 -4.71
C LEU A 190 17.48 -23.14 -4.74
N LEU A 191 18.07 -23.03 -5.92
CA LEU A 191 19.52 -22.91 -6.06
C LEU A 191 20.04 -21.66 -5.33
N PRO A 192 21.26 -21.67 -4.76
CA PRO A 192 21.83 -20.49 -4.10
C PRO A 192 21.89 -19.25 -5.02
N ILE A 193 21.79 -18.07 -4.42
CA ILE A 193 21.99 -16.78 -5.11
C ILE A 193 23.49 -16.51 -5.19
N GLN A 194 24.04 -16.58 -6.40
CA GLN A 194 25.47 -16.48 -6.67
C GLN A 194 25.73 -15.69 -7.96
N GLY A 195 26.94 -15.14 -8.08
CA GLY A 195 27.41 -14.36 -9.23
C GLY A 195 27.40 -12.85 -8.99
N PHE A 196 26.47 -12.34 -8.18
CA PHE A 196 26.40 -10.92 -7.85
C PHE A 196 27.62 -10.44 -7.05
N GLU A 197 28.26 -11.33 -6.26
CA GLU A 197 29.43 -10.97 -5.45
C GLU A 197 30.65 -10.59 -6.30
N LYS A 198 30.68 -11.03 -7.55
CA LYS A 198 31.74 -10.72 -8.52
C LYS A 198 31.53 -9.37 -9.21
N MET A 199 30.37 -8.75 -9.00
CA MET A 199 30.07 -7.46 -9.60
C MET A 199 30.83 -6.32 -8.89
N PRO A 200 31.23 -5.28 -9.63
CA PRO A 200 31.84 -4.10 -9.02
C PRO A 200 30.81 -3.36 -8.17
N LEU A 201 31.29 -2.67 -7.13
CA LEU A 201 30.49 -1.66 -6.44
C LEU A 201 30.40 -0.43 -7.34
N VAL A 202 29.18 0.06 -7.55
CA VAL A 202 28.85 1.17 -8.46
C VAL A 202 27.86 2.12 -7.78
N SER A 203 27.66 3.32 -8.36
CA SER A 203 26.63 4.24 -7.89
C SER A 203 25.22 3.66 -8.07
N LEU A 204 24.24 4.20 -7.35
CA LEU A 204 22.87 3.70 -7.39
C LEU A 204 22.27 3.79 -8.81
N GLU A 205 22.57 4.87 -9.55
CA GLU A 205 22.10 5.03 -10.94
C GLU A 205 22.67 3.94 -11.83
N LYS A 206 23.96 3.62 -11.71
CA LYS A 206 24.58 2.54 -12.48
C LYS A 206 24.00 1.18 -12.08
N ALA A 207 23.67 1.00 -10.81
CA ALA A 207 23.13 -0.24 -10.28
C ALA A 207 21.72 -0.57 -10.81
N ILE A 208 20.89 0.46 -11.06
CA ILE A 208 19.52 0.28 -11.57
C ILE A 208 19.41 0.22 -13.09
N ARG A 209 20.44 0.62 -13.84
CA ARG A 209 20.42 0.62 -15.32
C ARG A 209 19.85 -0.65 -15.95
N PRO A 210 20.21 -1.87 -15.51
CA PRO A 210 19.70 -3.09 -16.14
C PRO A 210 18.22 -3.37 -15.84
N VAL A 211 17.62 -2.70 -14.85
CA VAL A 211 16.23 -2.92 -14.42
C VAL A 211 15.26 -1.84 -14.88
N VAL A 212 15.75 -0.71 -15.43
CA VAL A 212 14.93 0.42 -15.89
C VAL A 212 13.84 0.00 -16.87
N SER A 213 14.10 -0.97 -17.75
CA SER A 213 13.15 -1.40 -18.78
C SER A 213 11.92 -2.11 -18.24
N PHE A 214 11.95 -2.63 -17.00
CA PHE A 214 10.86 -3.41 -16.41
C PHE A 214 10.49 -3.01 -14.97
N VAL A 215 11.20 -2.05 -14.37
CA VAL A 215 10.83 -1.37 -13.14
C VAL A 215 10.49 0.07 -13.48
N PRO A 216 9.21 0.41 -13.70
CA PRO A 216 8.82 1.74 -14.16
C PRO A 216 9.13 2.78 -13.07
N ASP A 217 9.42 4.00 -13.51
CA ASP A 217 9.68 5.17 -12.68
C ASP A 217 10.91 5.06 -11.74
N VAL A 218 11.70 3.98 -11.85
CA VAL A 218 12.84 3.71 -10.95
C VAL A 218 13.89 4.83 -10.96
N GLU A 219 14.14 5.46 -12.12
CA GLU A 219 15.10 6.56 -12.21
C GLU A 219 14.64 7.79 -11.42
N GLN A 220 13.35 8.12 -11.52
CA GLN A 220 12.74 9.20 -10.72
C GLN A 220 12.80 8.86 -9.23
N MET A 221 12.51 7.62 -8.86
CA MET A 221 12.55 7.18 -7.46
C MET A 221 13.97 7.17 -6.90
N VAL A 222 14.98 6.85 -7.71
CA VAL A 222 16.40 6.99 -7.32
C VAL A 222 16.76 8.45 -7.07
N TRP A 223 16.31 9.37 -7.92
CA TRP A 223 16.53 10.80 -7.69
C TRP A 223 15.92 11.23 -6.35
N ILE A 224 14.65 10.89 -6.09
CA ILE A 224 13.98 11.18 -4.81
C ILE A 224 14.74 10.56 -3.63
N ALA A 225 15.16 9.30 -3.74
CA ALA A 225 15.88 8.61 -2.68
C ALA A 225 17.20 9.32 -2.32
N LYS A 226 17.95 9.81 -3.33
CA LYS A 226 19.20 10.54 -3.11
C LYS A 226 18.96 11.93 -2.52
N GLU A 227 17.90 12.62 -2.94
CA GLU A 227 17.48 13.90 -2.34
C GLU A 227 17.02 13.76 -0.88
N ASN A 228 16.73 12.55 -0.40
CA ASN A 228 16.45 12.32 1.03
C ASN A 228 17.69 11.83 1.80
N CYS A 229 18.85 11.70 1.14
CA CYS A 229 20.05 11.08 1.70
C CYS A 229 21.31 11.99 1.61
N HIS A 230 21.17 13.32 1.71
CA HIS A 230 22.34 14.23 1.61
C HIS A 230 23.34 14.08 2.78
N ARG A 231 22.88 13.65 3.95
CA ARG A 231 23.71 13.43 5.16
C ARG A 231 23.38 12.09 5.82
N PRO A 232 23.79 10.97 5.18
CA PRO A 232 23.48 9.64 5.67
C PRO A 232 24.16 9.37 7.02
N LYS A 233 23.48 8.63 7.89
CA LYS A 233 24.04 8.13 9.17
C LYS A 233 24.89 6.87 8.94
N ASP A 234 25.42 6.33 10.03
CA ASP A 234 26.07 5.01 10.09
C ASP A 234 27.30 4.84 9.18
N GLY A 235 27.94 5.96 8.82
CA GLY A 235 29.13 5.98 7.96
C GLY A 235 28.85 5.55 6.51
N LEU A 236 27.58 5.54 6.08
CA LEU A 236 27.20 5.19 4.73
C LEU A 236 27.43 6.35 3.76
N THR A 237 27.62 6.04 2.48
CA THR A 237 27.59 7.06 1.42
C THR A 237 26.14 7.40 1.04
N THR A 238 25.94 8.48 0.27
CA THR A 238 24.61 8.84 -0.26
C THR A 238 24.03 7.74 -1.13
N ASP A 239 24.82 7.11 -2.01
CA ASP A 239 24.37 5.99 -2.84
C ASP A 239 23.95 4.77 -1.99
N GLU A 240 24.70 4.52 -0.92
CA GLU A 240 24.44 3.40 -0.02
C GLU A 240 23.15 3.58 0.76
N SER A 241 22.97 4.74 1.41
CA SER A 241 21.73 5.09 2.11
C SER A 241 20.54 5.15 1.16
N ALA A 242 20.71 5.77 -0.02
CA ALA A 242 19.66 5.86 -1.03
C ALA A 242 19.26 4.49 -1.58
N SER A 243 20.16 3.51 -1.60
CA SER A 243 19.82 2.15 -2.03
C SER A 243 18.83 1.46 -1.08
N ILE A 244 18.97 1.68 0.24
CA ILE A 244 18.03 1.23 1.26
C ILE A 244 16.72 2.01 1.14
N MET A 245 16.81 3.34 1.04
CA MET A 245 15.66 4.24 0.87
C MET A 245 14.80 3.78 -0.31
N LEU A 246 15.40 3.57 -1.49
CA LEU A 246 14.71 3.07 -2.69
C LEU A 246 14.00 1.74 -2.45
N TYR A 247 14.62 0.81 -1.72
CA TYR A 247 13.98 -0.47 -1.38
C TYR A 247 12.74 -0.24 -0.50
N THR A 248 12.79 0.70 0.43
CA THR A 248 11.68 0.95 1.36
C THR A 248 10.55 1.78 0.76
N MET A 249 10.81 2.54 -0.31
CA MET A 249 9.81 3.35 -0.99
C MET A 249 8.71 2.49 -1.61
N GLN A 250 7.46 2.89 -1.36
CA GLN A 250 6.29 2.39 -2.06
C GLN A 250 5.73 3.51 -2.93
N TRP A 251 5.41 3.17 -4.17
CA TRP A 251 4.75 4.08 -5.11
C TRP A 251 3.60 3.38 -5.84
N GLU A 252 2.68 4.19 -6.37
CA GLU A 252 1.48 3.70 -7.03
C GLU A 252 1.65 3.61 -8.55
N PRO A 253 1.16 2.54 -9.21
CA PRO A 253 0.60 1.31 -8.62
C PRO A 253 1.60 0.48 -7.78
N TYR A 254 1.18 -0.01 -6.61
CA TYR A 254 2.07 -0.72 -5.66
C TYR A 254 2.85 -1.90 -6.29
N GLU A 255 2.24 -2.66 -7.20
CA GLU A 255 2.86 -3.82 -7.85
C GLU A 255 4.05 -3.47 -8.76
N LYS A 256 4.24 -2.17 -9.00
CA LYS A 256 5.37 -1.60 -9.74
C LYS A 256 6.48 -1.11 -8.83
N SER A 257 6.28 -1.07 -7.51
CA SER A 257 7.31 -0.67 -6.54
C SER A 257 8.56 -1.54 -6.63
N PHE A 258 9.72 -0.92 -6.40
CA PHE A 258 11.03 -1.56 -6.55
C PHE A 258 11.15 -2.88 -5.78
N TYR A 259 10.80 -2.86 -4.49
CA TYR A 259 10.91 -4.04 -3.63
C TYR A 259 9.99 -5.17 -4.09
N VAL A 260 8.80 -4.86 -4.63
CA VAL A 260 7.86 -5.89 -5.13
C VAL A 260 8.50 -6.64 -6.29
N LYS A 261 9.06 -5.92 -7.26
CA LYS A 261 9.74 -6.53 -8.42
C LYS A 261 10.98 -7.31 -8.00
N LEU A 262 11.79 -6.76 -7.11
CA LEU A 262 13.00 -7.41 -6.61
C LEU A 262 12.66 -8.70 -5.86
N ASN A 263 11.76 -8.65 -4.86
CA ASN A 263 11.39 -9.81 -4.06
C ASN A 263 10.68 -10.88 -4.89
N THR A 264 9.85 -10.49 -5.87
CA THR A 264 9.27 -11.43 -6.83
C THR A 264 10.37 -12.17 -7.60
N THR A 265 11.40 -11.45 -8.06
CA THR A 265 12.53 -12.06 -8.79
C THR A 265 13.38 -12.95 -7.89
N LEU A 266 13.59 -12.57 -6.62
CA LEU A 266 14.35 -13.37 -5.64
C LEU A 266 13.67 -14.71 -5.33
N ARG A 267 12.34 -14.74 -5.32
CA ARG A 267 11.50 -15.94 -5.13
C ARG A 267 11.34 -16.78 -6.40
N ALA A 268 11.68 -16.23 -7.57
CA ALA A 268 11.60 -16.97 -8.83
C ALA A 268 12.64 -18.11 -8.85
N SER A 269 12.20 -19.29 -9.31
CA SER A 269 13.12 -20.44 -9.42
C SER A 269 14.14 -20.34 -10.54
N VAL A 270 13.92 -19.43 -11.51
CA VAL A 270 14.81 -19.21 -12.65
C VAL A 270 15.85 -18.14 -12.28
N ARG A 271 17.02 -18.55 -11.78
CA ARG A 271 18.08 -17.65 -11.30
C ARG A 271 18.63 -16.68 -12.34
N GLU A 272 18.51 -17.02 -13.63
CA GLU A 272 18.88 -16.12 -14.74
C GLU A 272 18.11 -14.79 -14.70
N GLN A 273 16.86 -14.79 -14.21
CA GLN A 273 16.05 -13.57 -14.06
C GLN A 273 16.64 -12.60 -13.03
N LEU A 274 17.51 -13.06 -12.12
CA LEU A 274 18.18 -12.20 -11.15
C LEU A 274 19.40 -11.46 -11.74
N LYS A 275 19.93 -11.86 -12.89
CA LYS A 275 21.15 -11.23 -13.45
C LYS A 275 21.04 -9.71 -13.63
N PRO A 276 19.92 -9.13 -14.12
CA PRO A 276 19.76 -7.68 -14.17
C PRO A 276 19.87 -7.00 -12.79
N TRP A 277 19.52 -7.71 -11.72
CA TRP A 277 19.56 -7.18 -10.35
C TRP A 277 20.94 -7.30 -9.70
N PHE A 278 21.93 -7.94 -10.32
CA PHE A 278 23.20 -8.24 -9.66
C PHE A 278 23.98 -7.00 -9.21
N LEU A 279 23.96 -5.90 -9.98
CA LEU A 279 24.61 -4.66 -9.56
C LEU A 279 23.92 -4.04 -8.33
N TYR A 280 22.58 -4.04 -8.33
CA TYR A 280 21.81 -3.57 -7.17
C TYR A 280 21.99 -4.47 -5.95
N LEU A 281 21.90 -5.79 -6.12
CA LEU A 281 22.14 -6.78 -5.06
C LEU A 281 23.54 -6.61 -4.46
N ARG A 282 24.56 -6.41 -5.31
CA ARG A 282 25.93 -6.13 -4.87
C ARG A 282 26.00 -4.88 -3.99
N LEU A 283 25.33 -3.81 -4.38
CA LEU A 283 25.28 -2.57 -3.62
C LEU A 283 24.55 -2.75 -2.28
N ILE A 284 23.27 -3.15 -2.29
CA ILE A 284 22.48 -3.23 -1.05
C ILE A 284 23.04 -4.25 -0.05
N ILE A 285 23.54 -5.40 -0.52
CA ILE A 285 24.15 -6.40 0.38
C ILE A 285 25.41 -5.86 1.03
N ASN A 286 26.25 -5.13 0.27
CA ASN A 286 27.44 -4.47 0.82
C ASN A 286 27.06 -3.46 1.91
N VAL A 287 25.99 -2.68 1.70
CA VAL A 287 25.50 -1.72 2.70
C VAL A 287 25.01 -2.43 3.95
N LEU A 288 24.17 -3.46 3.80
CA LEU A 288 23.65 -4.20 4.94
C LEU A 288 24.75 -4.87 5.76
N GLN A 289 25.89 -5.20 5.16
CA GLN A 289 27.06 -5.73 5.89
C GLN A 289 27.78 -4.68 6.74
N LYS A 290 27.73 -3.39 6.34
CA LYS A 290 28.28 -2.30 7.15
C LYS A 290 27.44 -2.00 8.38
N LEU A 291 26.13 -2.25 8.31
CA LEU A 291 25.21 -2.04 9.42
C LEU A 291 25.35 -3.15 10.48
N PRO A 292 25.27 -2.83 11.78
CA PRO A 292 25.32 -3.82 12.84
C PRO A 292 24.14 -4.79 12.75
N SER A 293 24.39 -6.07 13.00
CA SER A 293 23.32 -7.07 13.11
C SER A 293 22.62 -6.95 14.47
N THR A 294 21.30 -7.08 14.47
CA THR A 294 20.48 -7.17 15.68
C THR A 294 20.16 -8.63 15.98
N HIS A 295 20.31 -9.02 17.25
CA HIS A 295 19.97 -10.35 17.77
C HIS A 295 18.64 -10.35 18.54
N HIS A 296 17.76 -9.40 18.20
CA HIS A 296 16.50 -9.19 18.91
C HIS A 296 15.34 -9.92 18.24
N VAL A 297 14.25 -10.10 18.98
CA VAL A 297 12.99 -10.49 18.38
C VAL A 297 12.47 -9.36 17.50
N VAL A 298 12.09 -9.71 16.27
CA VAL A 298 11.40 -8.82 15.33
C VAL A 298 10.05 -9.41 14.96
N TYR A 299 9.15 -8.54 14.55
CA TYR A 299 7.78 -8.91 14.23
C TYR A 299 7.43 -8.58 12.79
N ARG A 300 6.57 -9.43 12.21
CA ARG A 300 6.01 -9.18 10.88
C ARG A 300 4.55 -9.62 10.84
N GLY A 301 3.66 -8.69 10.50
CA GLY A 301 2.22 -8.92 10.41
C GLY A 301 1.76 -9.13 8.97
N ILE A 302 0.88 -10.11 8.75
CA ILE A 302 0.32 -10.43 7.43
C ILE A 302 -1.19 -10.65 7.53
N LYS A 303 -1.95 -10.02 6.64
CA LYS A 303 -3.42 -10.18 6.52
C LYS A 303 -3.85 -11.43 5.76
N SER A 304 -3.26 -12.57 6.10
CA SER A 304 -3.65 -13.87 5.57
C SER A 304 -3.35 -14.95 6.60
N ASP A 305 -4.03 -16.09 6.49
CA ASP A 305 -3.72 -17.29 7.28
C ASP A 305 -2.66 -18.11 6.54
N LEU A 306 -1.47 -18.22 7.14
CA LEU A 306 -0.34 -18.93 6.56
C LEU A 306 -0.03 -20.23 7.31
N THR A 307 -0.81 -20.63 8.31
CA THR A 307 -0.52 -21.80 9.16
C THR A 307 -0.27 -23.08 8.38
N ALA A 308 -1.01 -23.31 7.28
CA ALA A 308 -0.82 -24.47 6.41
C ALA A 308 0.57 -24.54 5.74
N GLN A 309 1.32 -23.43 5.69
CA GLN A 309 2.64 -23.35 5.08
C GLN A 309 3.78 -23.49 6.12
N TYR A 310 3.47 -23.40 7.41
CA TYR A 310 4.44 -23.34 8.50
C TYR A 310 4.08 -24.39 9.56
N SER A 311 4.63 -25.60 9.38
CA SER A 311 4.47 -26.70 10.32
C SER A 311 5.55 -26.62 11.39
N GLN A 312 5.19 -26.81 12.67
CA GLN A 312 6.17 -26.81 13.76
C GLN A 312 7.26 -27.87 13.54
N GLY A 313 8.52 -27.52 13.82
CA GLY A 313 9.71 -28.33 13.57
C GLY A 313 10.18 -28.33 12.11
N SER A 314 9.44 -27.71 11.18
CA SER A 314 9.88 -27.60 9.79
C SER A 314 10.92 -26.48 9.63
N THR A 315 11.78 -26.66 8.62
CA THR A 315 12.74 -25.65 8.20
C THR A 315 12.27 -25.02 6.89
N ILE A 316 12.27 -23.70 6.85
CA ILE A 316 11.84 -22.90 5.69
C ILE A 316 12.94 -21.93 5.28
N VAL A 317 12.83 -21.37 4.07
CA VAL A 317 13.73 -20.32 3.59
C VAL A 317 12.90 -19.15 3.07
N TRP A 318 13.22 -17.94 3.51
CA TRP A 318 12.71 -16.71 2.91
C TRP A 318 13.72 -16.17 1.91
N TRP A 319 13.37 -16.23 0.62
CA TRP A 319 14.27 -15.87 -0.47
C TRP A 319 14.27 -14.38 -0.76
N GLY A 320 13.16 -13.68 -0.51
CA GLY A 320 13.09 -12.22 -0.60
C GLY A 320 13.72 -11.51 0.60
N PHE A 321 13.98 -10.22 0.46
CA PHE A 321 14.21 -9.36 1.62
C PHE A 321 12.94 -9.28 2.47
N SER A 322 13.07 -9.31 3.79
CA SER A 322 11.90 -9.30 4.69
C SER A 322 11.93 -8.11 5.62
N SER A 323 11.06 -7.13 5.35
CA SER A 323 10.82 -5.99 6.24
C SER A 323 10.09 -6.45 7.50
N CYS A 324 10.65 -6.14 8.67
CA CYS A 324 10.10 -6.44 9.98
C CYS A 324 10.10 -5.16 10.82
N THR A 325 9.41 -5.16 11.95
CA THR A 325 9.44 -4.06 12.92
C THR A 325 9.82 -4.60 14.28
N ARG A 326 10.54 -3.80 15.09
CA ARG A 326 10.78 -4.12 16.51
C ARG A 326 9.62 -3.68 17.39
N SER A 327 8.84 -2.71 16.91
CA SER A 327 7.71 -2.17 17.65
C SER A 327 6.46 -3.02 17.42
N ILE A 328 6.09 -3.80 18.44
CA ILE A 328 4.83 -4.53 18.46
C ILE A 328 3.62 -3.57 18.33
N GLU A 329 3.78 -2.30 18.71
CA GLU A 329 2.72 -1.30 18.62
C GLU A 329 2.38 -0.96 17.17
N THR A 330 3.36 -0.98 16.28
CA THR A 330 3.18 -0.76 14.84
C THR A 330 2.22 -1.80 14.25
N LEU A 331 2.12 -3.00 14.84
CA LEU A 331 1.17 -4.04 14.40
C LEU A 331 -0.30 -3.73 14.74
N LYS A 332 -0.56 -2.81 15.66
CA LYS A 332 -1.94 -2.32 15.92
C LYS A 332 -2.50 -1.60 14.69
N ASN A 333 -1.63 -1.05 13.84
CA ASN A 333 -2.03 -0.41 12.61
C ASN A 333 -2.69 -1.44 11.69
N GLU A 334 -3.88 -1.09 11.20
CA GLU A 334 -4.62 -1.94 10.28
C GLU A 334 -3.80 -2.28 9.05
N CYS A 335 -2.87 -1.47 8.58
CA CYS A 335 -2.09 -1.78 7.37
C CYS A 335 -1.07 -2.91 7.55
N PHE A 336 -0.64 -3.21 8.78
CA PHE A 336 0.34 -4.26 9.08
C PHE A 336 -0.35 -5.58 9.45
N LEU A 337 -1.00 -5.62 10.61
CA LEU A 337 -1.71 -6.80 11.12
C LEU A 337 -3.18 -6.49 11.36
N GLY A 338 -3.47 -5.39 12.05
CA GLY A 338 -4.83 -5.00 12.42
C GLY A 338 -5.51 -5.98 13.39
N LYS A 339 -6.80 -5.76 13.65
CA LYS A 339 -7.57 -6.53 14.65
C LYS A 339 -8.55 -7.53 14.07
N LYS A 340 -8.77 -7.54 12.76
CA LYS A 340 -9.84 -8.30 12.10
C LYS A 340 -9.34 -9.09 10.90
N GLY A 341 -10.11 -10.10 10.52
CA GLY A 341 -9.79 -10.99 9.40
C GLY A 341 -8.77 -12.07 9.75
N LYS A 342 -8.58 -12.99 8.82
CA LYS A 342 -7.54 -14.01 8.89
C LYS A 342 -6.17 -13.34 8.77
N ARG A 343 -5.32 -13.52 9.77
CA ARG A 343 -4.03 -12.85 9.86
C ARG A 343 -3.01 -13.69 10.61
N THR A 344 -1.77 -13.52 10.23
CA THR A 344 -0.62 -14.22 10.77
C THR A 344 0.38 -13.20 11.31
N LEU A 345 0.76 -13.36 12.58
CA LEU A 345 1.83 -12.63 13.22
C LEU A 345 3.06 -13.54 13.30
N PHE A 346 4.14 -13.15 12.65
CA PHE A 346 5.44 -13.77 12.84
C PHE A 346 6.16 -13.13 14.03
N HIS A 347 6.58 -13.97 14.96
CA HIS A 347 7.51 -13.63 16.04
C HIS A 347 8.84 -14.28 15.70
N ILE A 348 9.85 -13.48 15.35
CA ILE A 348 11.06 -13.96 14.71
C ILE A 348 12.25 -13.67 15.61
N GLU A 349 12.89 -14.71 16.14
CA GLU A 349 14.21 -14.61 16.74
C GLU A 349 15.25 -14.49 15.62
N CYS A 350 15.64 -13.26 15.26
CA CYS A 350 16.61 -13.03 14.19
C CYS A 350 18.03 -12.87 14.75
N ALA A 351 19.01 -13.28 13.96
CA ALA A 351 20.44 -13.11 14.21
C ALA A 351 21.11 -12.20 13.18
N SER A 352 20.50 -11.98 12.02
CA SER A 352 21.08 -11.18 10.92
C SER A 352 20.27 -9.93 10.53
N GLY A 353 19.29 -9.55 11.35
CA GLY A 353 18.46 -8.37 11.08
C GLY A 353 19.28 -7.08 11.10
N LYS A 354 18.96 -6.15 10.19
CA LYS A 354 19.63 -4.85 10.07
C LYS A 354 18.64 -3.75 10.39
N ASN A 355 18.94 -2.95 11.41
CA ASN A 355 18.15 -1.74 11.66
C ASN A 355 18.40 -0.75 10.53
N ILE A 356 17.35 -0.44 9.78
CA ILE A 356 17.40 0.49 8.66
C ILE A 356 16.53 1.72 8.88
N GLN A 357 16.05 1.95 10.11
CA GLN A 357 15.16 3.05 10.45
C GLN A 357 15.69 4.42 9.97
N SER A 358 17.00 4.66 10.15
CA SER A 358 17.65 5.92 9.73
C SER A 358 17.82 6.08 8.22
N HIS A 359 17.55 5.03 7.44
CA HIS A 359 17.76 4.98 5.99
C HIS A 359 16.48 4.60 5.22
N SER A 360 15.38 4.33 5.94
CA SER A 360 14.08 3.99 5.39
C SER A 360 13.30 5.26 5.07
N PHE A 361 12.45 5.19 4.04
CA PHE A 361 11.50 6.25 3.71
C PHE A 361 10.43 6.42 4.78
N TYR A 362 10.24 5.42 5.64
CA TYR A 362 9.27 5.39 6.72
C TYR A 362 9.96 5.23 8.07
N ALA A 363 10.59 6.31 8.54
CA ALA A 363 11.42 6.29 9.75
C ALA A 363 10.65 5.96 11.04
N GLU A 364 9.33 6.13 11.05
CA GLU A 364 8.45 5.79 12.17
C GLU A 364 8.15 4.29 12.32
N GLU A 365 8.53 3.44 11.35
CA GLU A 365 8.20 2.02 11.37
C GLU A 365 9.15 1.15 12.24
N ASP A 366 10.23 1.75 12.79
CA ASP A 366 11.33 1.04 13.49
C ASP A 366 11.74 -0.23 12.72
N GLU A 367 12.00 -0.02 11.43
CA GLU A 367 12.14 -1.10 10.46
C GLU A 367 13.47 -1.83 10.65
N VAL A 368 13.37 -3.16 10.76
CA VAL A 368 14.48 -4.09 10.66
C VAL A 368 14.34 -4.90 9.39
N LEU A 369 15.35 -4.83 8.53
CA LEU A 369 15.39 -5.59 7.29
C LEU A 369 16.16 -6.89 7.49
N LEU A 370 15.53 -8.02 7.20
CA LEU A 370 16.21 -9.30 7.09
C LEU A 370 16.74 -9.45 5.65
N PRO A 371 18.04 -9.81 5.46
CA PRO A 371 18.58 -10.06 4.14
C PRO A 371 17.89 -11.26 3.44
N PRO A 372 18.05 -11.43 2.11
CA PRO A 372 17.44 -12.52 1.38
C PRO A 372 18.10 -13.87 1.69
N ALA A 373 17.38 -14.95 1.34
CA ALA A 373 17.81 -16.34 1.53
C ALA A 373 18.19 -16.65 2.98
N ARG A 374 17.30 -16.31 3.93
CA ARG A 374 17.42 -16.70 5.34
C ARG A 374 16.67 -17.98 5.63
N GLN A 375 17.29 -18.85 6.42
CA GLN A 375 16.69 -20.09 6.88
C GLN A 375 16.08 -19.88 8.27
N PHE A 376 14.88 -20.39 8.46
CA PHE A 376 14.18 -20.35 9.74
C PHE A 376 13.67 -21.74 10.11
N GLU A 377 13.71 -22.03 11.39
CA GLU A 377 12.99 -23.15 12.00
C GLU A 377 11.67 -22.64 12.58
N VAL A 378 10.58 -23.35 12.32
CA VAL A 378 9.27 -23.05 12.93
C VAL A 378 9.23 -23.65 14.33
N ILE A 379 9.42 -22.82 15.35
CA ILE A 379 9.52 -23.29 16.74
C ILE A 379 8.15 -23.50 17.39
N GLY A 380 7.11 -22.79 16.93
CA GLY A 380 5.77 -22.91 17.48
C GLY A 380 4.70 -22.23 16.63
N CYS A 381 3.49 -22.78 16.67
CA CYS A 381 2.31 -22.21 16.04
C CYS A 381 1.18 -22.13 17.06
N LEU A 382 0.52 -20.98 17.17
CA LEU A 382 -0.54 -20.73 18.15
C LEU A 382 -1.72 -20.02 17.51
N ASN A 383 -2.90 -20.62 17.60
CA ASN A 383 -4.17 -19.99 17.22
C ASN A 383 -4.73 -19.20 18.42
N GLN A 384 -4.79 -17.88 18.29
CA GLN A 384 -5.29 -16.97 19.32
C GLN A 384 -6.78 -16.63 19.16
N GLY A 385 -7.48 -17.33 18.27
CA GLY A 385 -8.88 -17.04 17.95
C GLY A 385 -9.04 -15.73 17.15
N ASN A 386 -10.29 -15.40 16.80
CA ASN A 386 -10.62 -14.18 16.03
C ASN A 386 -9.82 -14.00 14.74
N GLY A 387 -9.40 -15.11 14.12
CA GLY A 387 -8.61 -15.13 12.89
C GLY A 387 -7.12 -14.80 13.07
N LEU A 388 -6.60 -14.65 14.29
CA LEU A 388 -5.17 -14.41 14.54
C LEU A 388 -4.42 -15.73 14.76
N GLN A 389 -3.40 -15.93 13.95
CA GLN A 389 -2.41 -16.99 14.09
C GLN A 389 -1.06 -16.37 14.46
N ILE A 390 -0.34 -16.98 15.40
CA ILE A 390 1.02 -16.60 15.75
C ILE A 390 1.94 -17.72 15.32
N ILE A 391 2.96 -17.39 14.54
CA ILE A 391 4.01 -18.32 14.11
C ILE A 391 5.32 -17.82 14.67
N GLN A 392 5.96 -18.63 15.50
CA GLN A 392 7.27 -18.36 16.02
C GLN A 392 8.33 -18.97 15.12
N LEU A 393 9.31 -18.16 14.75
CA LEU A 393 10.43 -18.53 13.91
C LEU A 393 11.74 -18.25 14.63
N ARG A 394 12.71 -19.12 14.42
CA ARG A 394 14.09 -18.91 14.85
C ARG A 394 15.01 -18.98 13.65
N GLU A 395 15.79 -17.92 13.43
CA GLU A 395 16.77 -17.89 12.37
C GLU A 395 17.86 -18.93 12.64
N THR A 396 18.14 -19.76 11.64
CA THR A 396 19.15 -20.83 11.71
C THR A 396 20.12 -20.70 10.55
N GLN A 397 21.31 -21.29 10.70
CA GLN A 397 22.30 -21.31 9.63
C GLN A 397 22.11 -22.55 8.74
N PRO A 398 21.95 -22.37 7.42
CA PRO A 398 21.88 -23.50 6.51
C PRO A 398 23.24 -24.21 6.44
N LYS A 399 23.21 -25.53 6.24
CA LYS A 399 24.42 -26.37 6.07
C LYS A 399 25.37 -25.83 4.99
N PHE A 400 24.80 -25.23 3.93
CA PHE A 400 25.55 -24.57 2.87
C PHE A 400 25.01 -23.15 2.67
N PRO A 401 25.87 -22.14 2.44
CA PRO A 401 25.43 -20.77 2.22
C PRO A 401 24.48 -20.65 1.02
N LEU A 402 23.27 -20.13 1.26
CA LEU A 402 22.27 -19.89 0.21
C LEU A 402 22.48 -18.56 -0.52
N ILE A 403 23.25 -17.66 0.08
CA ILE A 403 23.74 -16.42 -0.51
C ILE A 403 25.07 -16.07 0.16
N LYS A 404 26.03 -15.56 -0.62
CA LYS A 404 27.29 -15.09 -0.04
C LYS A 404 27.10 -13.73 0.61
N LEU A 405 27.06 -13.73 1.93
CA LEU A 405 27.34 -12.55 2.72
C LEU A 405 28.78 -12.72 3.17
N ASN A 406 29.72 -12.00 2.53
CA ASN A 406 31.09 -11.88 3.03
C ASN A 406 31.05 -11.68 4.56
N SER A 407 31.67 -12.62 5.28
CA SER A 407 31.94 -12.47 6.70
C SER A 407 32.93 -11.32 6.81
N SER A 408 32.50 -10.22 7.43
CA SER A 408 33.42 -9.19 7.92
C SER A 408 34.38 -9.81 8.93
#